data_AF-A0A969YT02-F1
#
_entry.id   AF-A0A969YT02-F1
#
_cell.length_a   1.000
_cell.length_b   1.000
_cell.length_c   1.000
_cell.angle_alpha   90.00
_cell.angle_beta   90.00
_cell.angle_gamma   90.00
#
_symmetry.space_group_name_H-M   'P 1'
#
loop_
_entity.id
_entity.type
_entity.pdbx_description
1 polymer ?
#
loop_
_entity_poly.entity_id
_entity_poly.type
_entity_poly.pdbx_seq_one_letter_code
_entity_poly.pdbx_strand_id
1 'polypeptide(L)'
;MLKGYENIAGDLNELKGVQKGPLKFAAPYTTLYHLFPDKLKDYIERFPQVEITLLDRVQGRVVGLVRDAEVDFGLVLESVVPKDLAAIRWKRVETVLMVPQGHALGKLKRVTWKQLVKYPLILPPRDLRHSGRNALEEESQKIGLHYRLAMESSNVELSSLYVEMGLGISLATIVRDLPALRQRRLEFLSLDHYFKPDHIALIMRKDKVVDSYRRAFINILFGEPV
;
A
#
# COMPACT_ATOMS: atom_id res chain seq x y z
N MET A 1 6.59 33.56 -5.11
CA MET A 1 7.33 34.20 -3.99
C MET A 1 7.10 33.57 -2.62
N LEU A 2 6.04 32.77 -2.38
CA LEU A 2 5.76 32.20 -1.05
C LEU A 2 6.61 30.97 -0.64
N LYS A 3 7.07 30.14 -1.59
CA LYS A 3 7.90 28.94 -1.31
C LYS A 3 9.29 29.24 -0.71
N GLY A 4 9.83 30.45 -0.92
CA GLY A 4 11.16 30.81 -0.43
C GLY A 4 11.19 31.10 1.08
N TYR A 5 10.10 31.64 1.63
CA TYR A 5 10.03 32.02 3.05
C TYR A 5 9.84 30.82 3.97
N GLU A 6 9.12 29.79 3.54
CA GLU A 6 8.93 28.55 4.32
C GLU A 6 10.24 27.76 4.49
N ASN A 7 11.06 27.70 3.44
CA ASN A 7 12.36 27.01 3.49
C ASN A 7 13.35 27.73 4.41
N ILE A 8 13.45 29.06 4.34
CA ILE A 8 14.33 29.84 5.22
C ILE A 8 13.90 29.71 6.68
N ALA A 9 12.59 29.68 6.95
CA ALA A 9 12.07 29.46 8.29
C ALA A 9 12.39 28.06 8.82
N GLY A 10 12.35 27.03 7.97
CA GLY A 10 12.76 25.65 8.31
C GLY A 10 14.22 25.58 8.75
N ASP A 11 15.12 26.12 7.94
CA ASP A 11 16.58 26.13 8.19
C ASP A 11 16.95 26.89 9.48
N LEU A 12 16.25 27.98 9.81
CA LEU A 12 16.45 28.75 11.04
C LEU A 12 15.96 28.05 12.32
N ASN A 13 14.99 27.13 12.23
CA ASN A 13 14.52 26.38 13.39
C ASN A 13 15.41 25.16 13.67
N GLU A 14 16.02 24.56 12.64
CA GLU A 14 17.04 23.52 12.81
C GLU A 14 18.23 24.04 13.64
N LEU A 15 18.67 25.29 13.38
CA LEU A 15 19.72 25.96 14.15
C LEU A 15 19.36 26.23 15.62
N LYS A 16 18.07 26.18 15.98
CA LYS A 16 17.57 26.36 17.36
C LYS A 16 17.15 25.05 18.04
N GLY A 17 17.39 23.90 17.40
CA GLY A 17 17.02 22.58 17.93
C GLY A 17 15.51 22.31 17.96
N VAL A 18 14.69 23.18 17.35
CA VAL A 18 13.24 23.04 17.32
C VAL A 18 12.83 22.51 15.96
N GLN A 19 12.56 21.22 15.88
CA GLN A 19 12.07 20.59 14.65
C GLN A 19 10.57 20.87 14.50
N LYS A 20 10.22 21.82 13.62
CA LYS A 20 8.83 22.24 13.33
C LYS A 20 8.59 22.35 11.83
N GLY A 21 7.37 22.10 11.38
CA GLY A 21 6.97 22.26 9.98
C GLY A 21 5.97 21.18 9.54
N PRO A 22 5.46 21.28 8.30
CA PRO A 22 4.53 20.30 7.78
C PRO A 22 5.25 19.03 7.31
N LEU A 23 4.71 17.86 7.68
CA LEU A 23 5.07 16.56 7.13
C LEU A 23 3.82 15.94 6.49
N LYS A 24 3.80 15.87 5.16
CA LYS A 24 2.68 15.34 4.39
C LYS A 24 3.07 14.03 3.73
N PHE A 25 2.23 13.01 3.87
CA PHE A 25 2.44 11.75 3.17
C PHE A 25 1.14 11.10 2.73
N ALA A 26 1.24 10.30 1.67
CA ALA A 26 0.11 9.59 1.09
C ALA A 26 0.41 8.09 0.95
N ALA A 27 -0.59 7.25 1.18
CA ALA A 27 -0.50 5.81 0.96
C ALA A 27 -1.90 5.20 0.80
N PRO A 28 -2.02 3.98 0.26
CA PRO A 28 -3.27 3.24 0.33
C PRO A 28 -3.73 2.98 1.78
N TYR A 29 -5.04 2.99 2.00
CA TYR A 29 -5.69 2.73 3.30
C TYR A 29 -5.05 1.59 4.09
N THR A 30 -4.85 0.43 3.47
CA THR A 30 -4.32 -0.77 4.15
C THR A 30 -2.90 -0.56 4.69
N THR A 31 -2.07 0.22 4.01
CA THR A 31 -0.74 0.60 4.49
C THR A 31 -0.85 1.52 5.71
N LEU A 32 -1.71 2.55 5.62
CA LEU A 32 -1.92 3.51 6.71
C LEU A 32 -2.55 2.87 7.95
N TYR A 33 -3.45 1.92 7.75
CA TYR A 33 -4.20 1.28 8.82
C TYR A 33 -3.36 0.21 9.54
N HIS A 34 -2.63 -0.64 8.81
CA HIS A 34 -1.93 -1.78 9.41
C HIS A 34 -0.47 -1.55 9.76
N LEU A 35 0.24 -0.67 9.07
CA LEU A 35 1.70 -0.56 9.18
C LEU A 35 2.17 0.75 9.83
N PHE A 36 1.30 1.74 9.92
CA PHE A 36 1.61 3.11 10.33
C PHE A 36 1.32 3.47 11.79
N PRO A 37 0.29 2.94 12.48
CA PRO A 37 -0.13 3.47 13.78
C PRO A 37 1.01 3.59 14.80
N ASP A 38 1.77 2.52 15.04
CA ASP A 38 2.86 2.52 16.03
C ASP A 38 4.02 3.44 15.64
N LYS A 39 4.34 3.49 14.34
CA LYS A 39 5.41 4.34 13.80
C LYS A 39 5.04 5.82 13.90
N LEU A 40 3.80 6.14 13.60
CA LEU A 40 3.29 7.49 13.67
C LEU A 40 3.18 7.96 15.13
N LYS A 41 2.77 7.08 16.05
CA LYS A 41 2.77 7.36 17.49
C LYS A 41 4.17 7.73 17.98
N ASP A 42 5.17 6.89 17.71
CA ASP A 42 6.57 7.14 18.09
C ASP A 42 7.10 8.45 17.48
N TYR A 43 6.74 8.75 16.23
CA TYR A 43 7.11 10.00 15.59
C TYR A 43 6.49 11.23 16.26
N ILE A 44 5.17 11.23 16.51
CA ILE A 44 4.47 12.36 17.12
C ILE A 44 4.98 12.63 18.54
N GLU A 45 5.28 11.57 19.31
CA GLU A 45 5.84 11.70 20.66
C GLU A 45 7.22 12.38 20.66
N ARG A 46 8.05 12.14 19.64
CA ARG A 46 9.38 12.73 19.50
C ARG A 46 9.39 14.11 18.84
N PHE A 47 8.42 14.37 17.95
CA PHE A 47 8.34 15.58 17.13
C PHE A 47 6.98 16.29 17.30
N PRO A 48 6.61 16.73 18.51
CA PRO A 48 5.26 17.24 18.81
C PRO A 48 4.94 18.57 18.11
N GLN A 49 5.93 19.26 17.53
CA GLN A 49 5.76 20.51 16.79
C GLN A 49 5.69 20.32 15.27
N VAL A 50 5.76 19.09 14.78
CA VAL A 50 5.59 18.75 13.36
C VAL A 50 4.10 18.53 13.08
N GLU A 51 3.57 19.25 12.10
CA GLU A 51 2.18 19.12 11.67
C GLU A 51 2.06 18.01 10.62
N ILE A 52 1.34 16.94 10.96
CA ILE A 52 1.27 15.76 10.08
C ILE A 52 -0.02 15.77 9.26
N THR A 53 0.10 15.56 7.95
CA THR A 53 -1.02 15.27 7.05
C THR A 53 -0.89 13.87 6.46
N LEU A 54 -1.91 13.04 6.69
CA LEU A 54 -2.04 11.71 6.10
C LEU A 54 -3.12 11.70 5.02
N LEU A 55 -2.77 11.26 3.81
CA LEU A 55 -3.74 11.12 2.71
C LEU A 55 -3.90 9.64 2.30
N ASP A 56 -5.08 9.08 2.53
CA ASP A 56 -5.48 7.78 1.96
C ASP A 56 -5.77 7.94 0.47
N ARG A 57 -4.94 7.32 -0.38
CA ARG A 57 -5.08 7.37 -1.84
C ARG A 57 -4.65 6.07 -2.49
N VAL A 58 -5.28 5.73 -3.61
CA VAL A 58 -4.84 4.61 -4.46
C VAL A 58 -3.43 4.84 -5.03
N GLN A 59 -2.72 3.75 -5.32
CA GLN A 59 -1.33 3.71 -5.79
C GLN A 59 -0.97 4.82 -6.79
N GLY A 60 -1.70 4.91 -7.91
CA GLY A 60 -1.41 5.89 -8.96
C GLY A 60 -1.59 7.34 -8.52
N ARG A 61 -2.54 7.63 -7.62
CA ARG A 61 -2.73 8.97 -7.07
C ARG A 61 -1.63 9.34 -6.07
N VAL A 62 -1.14 8.39 -5.28
CA VAL A 62 0.02 8.62 -4.39
C VAL A 62 1.25 9.00 -5.21
N VAL A 63 1.54 8.28 -6.29
CA VAL A 63 2.64 8.61 -7.21
C VAL A 63 2.50 10.02 -7.78
N GLY A 64 1.28 10.41 -8.20
CA GLY A 64 0.99 11.76 -8.69
C GLY A 64 1.26 12.84 -7.64
N LEU A 65 0.73 12.68 -6.42
CA LEU A 65 0.92 13.64 -5.34
C LEU A 65 2.40 13.87 -4.99
N VAL A 66 3.22 12.81 -5.03
CA VAL A 66 4.67 12.92 -4.80
C VAL A 66 5.33 13.67 -5.95
N ARG A 67 5.01 13.32 -7.20
CA ARG A 67 5.56 13.97 -8.39
C ARG A 67 5.23 15.47 -8.40
N ASP A 68 4.01 15.82 -8.03
CA ASP A 68 3.48 17.19 -8.04
C ASP A 68 3.92 17.98 -6.79
N ALA A 69 4.69 17.35 -5.89
CA ALA A 69 5.17 17.91 -4.62
C ALA A 69 4.04 18.38 -3.69
N GLU A 70 2.87 17.76 -3.78
CA GLU A 70 1.74 17.95 -2.86
C GLU A 70 1.95 17.22 -1.54
N VAL A 71 2.74 16.13 -1.56
CA VAL A 71 3.20 15.39 -0.38
C VAL A 71 4.71 15.23 -0.38
N ASP A 72 5.29 15.07 0.81
CA ASP A 72 6.72 14.81 0.98
C ASP A 72 7.09 13.37 0.61
N PHE A 73 6.28 12.41 1.09
CA PHE A 73 6.52 10.98 0.92
C PHE A 73 5.27 10.24 0.44
N GLY A 74 5.47 9.23 -0.38
CA GLY A 74 4.44 8.28 -0.75
C GLY A 74 4.83 6.86 -0.33
N LEU A 75 3.86 6.00 -0.02
CA LEU A 75 4.08 4.57 0.09
C LEU A 75 3.23 3.81 -0.90
N VAL A 76 3.91 3.11 -1.80
CA VAL A 76 3.30 2.42 -2.93
C VAL A 76 3.99 1.10 -3.19
N LEU A 77 3.41 0.26 -4.04
CA LEU A 77 4.13 -0.89 -4.57
C LEU A 77 5.31 -0.43 -5.44
N GLU A 78 6.48 -1.03 -5.25
CA GLU A 78 7.69 -0.72 -6.02
C GLU A 78 7.45 -0.89 -7.53
N SER A 79 6.68 -1.91 -7.92
CA SER A 79 6.33 -2.17 -9.32
C SER A 79 5.59 -1.03 -10.03
N VAL A 80 4.95 -0.12 -9.29
CA VAL A 80 4.26 1.05 -9.87
C VAL A 80 5.12 2.32 -9.84
N VAL A 81 6.33 2.26 -9.28
CA VAL A 81 7.18 3.44 -9.11
C VAL A 81 7.86 3.81 -10.43
N PRO A 82 7.68 5.06 -10.90
CA PRO A 82 8.29 5.53 -12.13
C PRO A 82 9.76 5.92 -11.88
N LYS A 83 10.59 5.85 -12.94
CA LYS A 83 12.05 6.04 -12.86
C LYS A 83 12.48 7.45 -12.44
N ASP A 84 11.60 8.44 -12.54
CA ASP A 84 11.84 9.84 -12.18
C ASP A 84 11.77 10.09 -10.66
N LEU A 85 11.22 9.15 -9.88
CA LEU A 85 11.16 9.21 -8.42
C LEU A 85 12.28 8.37 -7.77
N ALA A 86 12.66 8.74 -6.55
CA ALA A 86 13.47 7.90 -5.69
C ALA A 86 12.58 6.90 -4.96
N ALA A 87 13.08 5.69 -4.70
CA ALA A 87 12.35 4.62 -4.03
C ALA A 87 13.25 3.88 -3.03
N ILE A 88 12.73 3.61 -1.85
CA ILE A 88 13.40 2.84 -0.79
C ILE A 88 12.47 1.70 -0.37
N ARG A 89 12.88 0.45 -0.61
CA ARG A 89 12.08 -0.75 -0.26
C ARG A 89 11.91 -0.88 1.24
N TRP A 90 10.67 -1.03 1.71
CA TRP A 90 10.36 -1.13 3.13
C TRP A 90 9.82 -2.51 3.55
N LYS A 91 8.67 -2.92 3.00
CA LYS A 91 8.01 -4.17 3.40
C LYS A 91 7.77 -5.06 2.20
N ARG A 92 8.14 -6.33 2.30
CA ARG A 92 7.79 -7.34 1.28
C ARG A 92 6.30 -7.61 1.31
N VAL A 93 5.72 -7.74 0.13
CA VAL A 93 4.32 -8.12 -0.08
C VAL A 93 4.20 -9.22 -1.12
N GLU A 94 3.04 -9.84 -1.14
CA GLU A 94 2.70 -10.91 -2.07
C GLU A 94 1.24 -10.79 -2.53
N THR A 95 0.97 -11.31 -3.72
CA THR A 95 -0.39 -11.43 -4.22
C THR A 95 -1.00 -12.75 -3.74
N VAL A 96 -2.18 -12.66 -3.14
CA VAL A 96 -2.91 -13.79 -2.57
C VAL A 96 -4.35 -13.83 -3.04
N LEU A 97 -4.96 -14.99 -2.93
CA LEU A 97 -6.40 -15.17 -3.02
C LEU A 97 -7.00 -15.23 -1.61
N MET A 98 -7.89 -14.30 -1.31
CA MET A 98 -8.71 -14.31 -0.09
C MET A 98 -9.95 -15.16 -0.32
N VAL A 99 -10.14 -16.15 0.54
CA VAL A 99 -11.33 -17.01 0.54
C VAL A 99 -11.88 -17.13 1.97
N PRO A 100 -13.17 -17.46 2.16
CA PRO A 100 -13.69 -17.76 3.49
C PRO A 100 -12.94 -18.92 4.15
N GLN A 101 -12.87 -18.94 5.48
CA GLN A 101 -12.32 -20.09 6.19
C GLN A 101 -13.10 -21.39 5.85
N GLY A 102 -12.38 -22.49 5.60
CA GLY A 102 -12.93 -23.78 5.20
C GLY A 102 -13.29 -23.89 3.70
N HIS A 103 -12.98 -22.88 2.89
CA HIS A 103 -13.35 -22.85 1.48
C HIS A 103 -12.67 -23.97 0.68
N ALA A 104 -13.36 -24.51 -0.34
CA ALA A 104 -12.88 -25.64 -1.13
C ALA A 104 -11.52 -25.39 -1.80
N LEU A 105 -11.24 -24.15 -2.19
CA LEU A 105 -9.93 -23.76 -2.76
C LEU A 105 -8.78 -23.84 -1.75
N GLY A 106 -9.04 -23.69 -0.45
CA GLY A 106 -8.01 -23.79 0.59
C GLY A 106 -7.45 -25.20 0.76
N LYS A 107 -8.17 -26.21 0.28
CA LYS A 107 -7.72 -27.61 0.27
C LYS A 107 -6.74 -27.93 -0.86
N LEU A 108 -6.56 -27.02 -1.81
CA LEU A 108 -5.69 -27.20 -2.97
C LEU A 108 -4.26 -26.76 -2.65
N LYS A 109 -3.27 -27.52 -3.13
CA LYS A 109 -1.86 -27.10 -3.04
C LYS A 109 -1.57 -25.84 -3.84
N ARG A 110 -2.23 -25.68 -4.99
CA ARG A 110 -2.13 -24.51 -5.87
C ARG A 110 -3.49 -24.26 -6.53
N VAL A 111 -3.92 -23.01 -6.51
CA VAL A 111 -5.15 -22.57 -7.18
C VAL A 111 -4.84 -22.14 -8.60
N THR A 112 -5.62 -22.65 -9.56
CA THR A 112 -5.54 -22.25 -10.97
C THR A 112 -6.59 -21.20 -11.32
N TRP A 113 -6.35 -20.41 -12.36
CA TRP A 113 -7.37 -19.48 -12.90
C TRP A 113 -8.70 -20.19 -13.22
N LYS A 114 -8.65 -21.37 -13.86
CA LYS A 114 -9.83 -22.20 -14.16
C LYS A 114 -10.64 -22.59 -12.93
N GLN A 115 -10.00 -22.77 -11.76
CA GLN A 115 -10.70 -23.07 -10.51
C GLN A 115 -11.25 -21.81 -9.87
N LEU A 116 -10.49 -20.71 -9.91
CA LEU A 116 -10.85 -19.42 -9.33
C LEU A 116 -12.12 -18.85 -10.00
N VAL A 117 -12.20 -18.84 -11.33
CA VAL A 117 -13.32 -18.23 -12.08
C VAL A 117 -14.67 -18.92 -11.89
N LYS A 118 -14.69 -20.11 -11.26
CA LYS A 118 -15.93 -20.83 -10.91
C LYS A 118 -16.70 -20.17 -9.77
N TYR A 119 -16.08 -19.24 -9.05
CA TYR A 119 -16.66 -18.55 -7.90
C TYR A 119 -16.93 -17.07 -8.23
N PRO A 120 -17.91 -16.43 -7.56
CA PRO A 120 -18.12 -14.99 -7.68
C PRO A 120 -16.87 -14.23 -7.21
N LEU A 121 -16.42 -13.25 -8.01
CA LEU A 121 -15.20 -12.50 -7.73
C LEU A 121 -15.51 -11.08 -7.24
N ILE A 122 -14.78 -10.66 -6.22
CA ILE A 122 -14.72 -9.28 -5.75
C ILE A 122 -13.38 -8.73 -6.21
N LEU A 123 -13.39 -7.80 -7.17
CA LEU A 123 -12.17 -7.31 -7.84
C LEU A 123 -12.01 -5.80 -7.66
N PRO A 124 -10.79 -5.25 -7.69
CA PRO A 124 -10.58 -3.81 -7.76
C PRO A 124 -11.10 -3.25 -9.09
N PRO A 125 -11.67 -2.04 -9.15
CA PRO A 125 -12.11 -1.38 -10.39
C PRO A 125 -11.10 -1.42 -11.55
N ARG A 126 -11.57 -1.48 -12.80
CA ARG A 126 -10.72 -1.65 -14.00
C ARG A 126 -9.74 -0.51 -14.26
N ASP A 127 -10.10 0.70 -13.83
CA ASP A 127 -9.29 1.90 -13.98
C ASP A 127 -8.09 1.93 -13.02
N LEU A 128 -8.08 1.06 -12.01
CA LEU A 128 -6.95 0.86 -11.11
C LEU A 128 -6.00 -0.20 -11.66
N ARG A 129 -4.72 0.16 -11.78
CA ARG A 129 -3.67 -0.81 -12.09
C ARG A 129 -3.51 -1.79 -10.92
N HIS A 130 -4.00 -3.01 -11.09
CA HIS A 130 -3.86 -4.09 -10.12
C HIS A 130 -3.38 -5.38 -10.79
N SER A 131 -2.18 -5.84 -10.42
CA SER A 131 -1.51 -7.01 -11.01
C SER A 131 -2.41 -8.25 -11.05
N GLY A 132 -3.11 -8.54 -9.95
CA GLY A 132 -4.01 -9.69 -9.86
C GLY A 132 -5.17 -9.66 -10.86
N ARG A 133 -5.88 -8.52 -11.00
CA ARG A 133 -7.00 -8.40 -11.94
C ARG A 133 -6.50 -8.44 -13.38
N ASN A 134 -5.41 -7.74 -13.67
CA ASN A 134 -4.82 -7.72 -15.01
C ASN A 134 -4.43 -9.14 -15.46
N ALA A 135 -3.75 -9.90 -14.60
CA ALA A 135 -3.37 -11.28 -14.92
C ALA A 135 -4.60 -12.20 -15.12
N LEU A 136 -5.64 -12.05 -14.28
CA LEU A 136 -6.90 -12.77 -14.45
C LEU A 136 -7.55 -12.44 -15.80
N GLU A 137 -7.65 -11.16 -16.15
CA GLU A 137 -8.30 -10.71 -17.39
C GLU A 137 -7.49 -11.14 -18.63
N GLU A 138 -6.16 -11.02 -18.58
CA GLU A 138 -5.27 -11.51 -19.64
C GLU A 138 -5.42 -13.02 -19.85
N GLU A 139 -5.41 -13.82 -18.78
CA GLU A 139 -5.58 -15.26 -18.89
C GLU A 139 -6.98 -15.60 -19.39
N SER A 140 -8.01 -14.90 -18.90
CA SER A 140 -9.39 -15.10 -19.33
C SER A 140 -9.54 -14.87 -20.83
N GLN A 141 -8.87 -13.87 -21.39
CA GLN A 141 -8.83 -13.64 -22.83
C GLN A 141 -8.04 -14.72 -23.58
N LYS A 142 -6.87 -15.11 -23.08
CA LYS A 142 -5.98 -16.09 -23.74
C LYS A 142 -6.61 -17.47 -23.92
N ILE A 143 -7.34 -17.95 -22.91
CA ILE A 143 -7.89 -19.32 -22.88
C ILE A 143 -9.42 -19.37 -22.82
N GLY A 144 -10.10 -18.24 -23.09
CA GLY A 144 -11.56 -18.16 -23.18
C GLY A 144 -12.29 -18.44 -21.87
N LEU A 145 -11.75 -18.00 -20.73
CA LEU A 145 -12.46 -18.09 -19.46
C LEU A 145 -13.43 -16.94 -19.29
N HIS A 146 -14.59 -17.25 -18.71
CA HIS A 146 -15.54 -16.27 -18.23
C HIS A 146 -15.57 -16.34 -16.70
N TYR A 147 -15.54 -15.17 -16.06
CA TYR A 147 -15.68 -15.05 -14.61
C TYR A 147 -16.93 -14.24 -14.27
N ARG A 148 -17.52 -14.49 -13.10
CA ARG A 148 -18.63 -13.71 -12.56
C ARG A 148 -18.08 -12.61 -11.64
N LEU A 149 -18.23 -11.36 -12.04
CA LEU A 149 -17.95 -10.21 -11.17
C LEU A 149 -19.13 -9.99 -10.22
N ALA A 150 -18.93 -10.20 -8.92
CA ALA A 150 -19.94 -9.97 -7.90
C ALA A 150 -19.94 -8.52 -7.42
N MET A 151 -18.76 -7.92 -7.30
CA MET A 151 -18.56 -6.59 -6.75
C MET A 151 -17.24 -6.00 -7.24
N GLU A 152 -17.18 -4.68 -7.36
CA GLU A 152 -15.93 -3.95 -7.48
C GLU A 152 -15.61 -3.19 -6.18
N SER A 153 -14.38 -3.33 -5.68
CA SER A 153 -13.90 -2.62 -4.49
C SER A 153 -12.40 -2.37 -4.58
N SER A 154 -12.00 -1.10 -4.51
CA SER A 154 -10.59 -0.69 -4.48
C SER A 154 -9.93 -0.86 -3.11
N ASN A 155 -10.70 -1.17 -2.06
CA ASN A 155 -10.23 -1.31 -0.70
C ASN A 155 -10.18 -2.80 -0.30
N VAL A 156 -8.97 -3.29 -0.01
CA VAL A 156 -8.76 -4.69 0.39
C VAL A 156 -9.51 -5.01 1.69
N GLU A 157 -9.60 -4.12 2.67
CA GLU A 157 -10.33 -4.38 3.92
C GLU A 157 -11.83 -4.56 3.68
N LEU A 158 -12.39 -3.75 2.77
CA LEU A 158 -13.79 -3.88 2.38
C LEU A 158 -14.02 -5.18 1.60
N SER A 159 -13.11 -5.53 0.69
CA SER A 159 -13.15 -6.82 0.01
C SER A 159 -13.03 -7.99 1.00
N SER A 160 -12.14 -7.91 1.98
CA SER A 160 -11.99 -8.91 3.05
C SER A 160 -13.30 -9.11 3.81
N LEU A 161 -13.98 -8.03 4.21
CA LEU A 161 -15.28 -8.12 4.89
C LEU A 161 -16.31 -8.91 4.07
N TYR A 162 -16.45 -8.62 2.78
CA TYR A 162 -17.44 -9.29 1.93
C TYR A 162 -17.05 -10.74 1.57
N VAL A 163 -15.76 -11.05 1.54
CA VAL A 163 -15.29 -12.44 1.48
C VAL A 163 -15.63 -13.17 2.78
N GLU A 164 -15.45 -12.55 3.95
CA GLU A 164 -15.84 -13.14 5.26
C GLU A 164 -17.35 -13.41 5.34
N MET A 165 -18.16 -12.62 4.64
CA MET A 165 -19.61 -12.82 4.50
C MET A 165 -19.99 -13.90 3.47
N GLY A 166 -19.02 -14.49 2.76
CA GLY A 166 -19.26 -15.53 1.76
C GLY A 166 -19.83 -15.03 0.44
N LEU A 167 -19.74 -13.72 0.15
CA LEU A 167 -20.29 -13.13 -1.08
C LEU A 167 -19.42 -13.35 -2.33
N GLY A 168 -18.22 -13.88 -2.15
CA GLY A 168 -17.28 -14.17 -3.22
C GLY A 168 -15.87 -14.43 -2.70
N ILE A 169 -14.91 -14.46 -3.61
CA ILE A 169 -13.47 -14.54 -3.34
C ILE A 169 -12.77 -13.33 -3.96
N SER A 170 -11.60 -12.95 -3.46
CA SER A 170 -10.94 -11.71 -3.88
C SER A 170 -9.43 -11.84 -4.01
N LEU A 171 -8.85 -11.12 -4.96
CA LEU A 171 -7.39 -10.99 -5.07
C LEU A 171 -6.94 -9.80 -4.22
N ALA A 172 -5.86 -9.98 -3.47
CA ALA A 172 -5.28 -8.92 -2.66
C ALA A 172 -3.75 -8.95 -2.71
N THR A 173 -3.14 -7.82 -2.41
CA THR A 173 -1.71 -7.73 -2.09
C THR A 173 -1.57 -7.47 -0.60
N ILE A 174 -0.86 -8.36 0.11
CA ILE A 174 -0.76 -8.33 1.58
C ILE A 174 0.69 -8.39 2.05
N VAL A 175 0.93 -7.93 3.28
CA VAL A 175 2.13 -8.27 4.05
C VAL A 175 1.81 -9.51 4.89
N ARG A 176 2.42 -10.65 4.58
CA ARG A 176 2.06 -11.98 5.14
C ARG A 176 2.06 -12.04 6.67
N ASP A 177 3.02 -11.39 7.31
CA ASP A 177 3.23 -11.47 8.76
C ASP A 177 2.42 -10.45 9.56
N LEU A 178 1.44 -9.77 8.94
CA LEU A 178 0.55 -8.85 9.64
C LEU A 178 -0.31 -9.59 10.67
N PRO A 179 -0.23 -9.23 11.98
CA PRO A 179 -1.04 -9.86 13.01
C PRO A 179 -2.54 -9.76 12.75
N ALA A 180 -3.00 -8.65 12.15
CA ALA A 180 -4.40 -8.42 11.81
C ALA A 180 -4.98 -9.49 10.86
N LEU A 181 -4.16 -10.09 9.99
CA LEU A 181 -4.62 -11.15 9.09
C LEU A 181 -5.01 -12.42 9.85
N ARG A 182 -4.36 -12.70 11.00
CA ARG A 182 -4.65 -13.89 11.82
C ARG A 182 -5.97 -13.79 12.58
N GLN A 183 -6.52 -12.58 12.73
CA GLN A 183 -7.78 -12.33 13.42
C GLN A 183 -8.99 -12.43 12.47
N ARG A 184 -8.76 -12.49 11.16
CA ARG A 184 -9.79 -12.59 10.13
C ARG A 184 -10.29 -14.03 10.01
N ARG A 185 -11.57 -14.19 9.65
CA ARG A 185 -12.18 -15.50 9.30
C ARG A 185 -11.95 -15.82 7.81
N LEU A 186 -10.71 -15.66 7.38
CA LEU A 186 -10.26 -15.82 6.00
C LEU A 186 -9.08 -16.78 5.91
N GLU A 187 -8.96 -17.43 4.77
CA GLU A 187 -7.72 -18.05 4.33
C GLU A 187 -7.10 -17.21 3.21
N PHE A 188 -5.79 -16.99 3.31
CA PHE A 188 -5.00 -16.25 2.33
C PHE A 188 -4.12 -17.23 1.55
N LEU A 189 -4.59 -17.63 0.36
CA LEU A 189 -3.92 -18.64 -0.45
C LEU A 189 -2.85 -17.98 -1.32
N SER A 190 -1.62 -18.48 -1.25
CA SER A 190 -0.51 -17.98 -2.07
C SER A 190 -0.80 -18.14 -3.56
N LEU A 191 -0.46 -17.11 -4.35
CA LEU A 191 -0.44 -17.16 -5.82
C LEU A 191 0.99 -16.96 -6.36
N ASP A 192 2.01 -17.37 -5.60
CA ASP A 192 3.44 -17.22 -5.97
C ASP A 192 3.82 -17.88 -7.30
N HIS A 193 3.08 -18.89 -7.76
CA HIS A 193 3.25 -19.52 -9.06
C HIS A 193 2.78 -18.65 -10.23
N TYR A 194 2.05 -17.56 -9.95
CA TYR A 194 1.66 -16.55 -10.94
C TYR A 194 2.37 -15.21 -10.74
N PHE A 195 2.70 -14.86 -9.51
CA PHE A 195 3.22 -13.53 -9.18
C PHE A 195 4.55 -13.61 -8.47
N LYS A 196 5.52 -12.83 -8.96
CA LYS A 196 6.72 -12.56 -8.19
C LYS A 196 6.35 -11.69 -6.97
N PRO A 197 7.03 -11.87 -5.83
CA PRO A 197 6.92 -10.95 -4.70
C PRO A 197 7.23 -9.52 -5.10
N ASP A 198 6.59 -8.57 -4.42
CA ASP A 198 6.80 -7.13 -4.59
C ASP A 198 7.16 -6.49 -3.23
N HIS A 199 7.41 -5.20 -3.20
CA HIS A 199 7.66 -4.45 -1.97
C HIS A 199 6.78 -3.20 -1.90
N ILE A 200 6.30 -2.85 -0.71
CA ILE A 200 5.94 -1.47 -0.42
C ILE A 200 7.26 -0.69 -0.34
N ALA A 201 7.35 0.39 -1.11
CA ALA A 201 8.48 1.29 -1.15
C ALA A 201 8.05 2.70 -0.73
N LEU A 202 8.89 3.35 0.08
CA LEU A 202 8.79 4.79 0.31
C LEU A 202 9.32 5.51 -0.93
N ILE A 203 8.53 6.42 -1.48
CA ILE A 203 8.87 7.21 -2.65
C ILE A 203 8.94 8.69 -2.32
N MET A 204 9.83 9.38 -3.02
CA MET A 204 10.00 10.84 -2.93
C MET A 204 10.55 11.39 -4.25
N ARG A 205 10.45 12.70 -4.46
CA ARG A 205 11.14 13.35 -5.58
C ARG A 205 12.66 13.31 -5.36
N LYS A 206 13.43 13.11 -6.43
CA LYS A 206 14.90 13.03 -6.35
C LYS A 206 15.57 14.35 -5.95
N ASP A 207 14.91 15.47 -6.22
CA ASP A 207 15.36 16.81 -5.86
C ASP A 207 14.81 17.29 -4.51
N LYS A 208 14.10 16.43 -3.78
CA LYS A 208 13.55 16.77 -2.46
C LYS A 208 14.69 16.90 -1.44
N VAL A 209 14.75 18.06 -0.78
CA VAL A 209 15.57 18.22 0.42
C VAL A 209 14.90 17.47 1.57
N VAL A 210 15.66 16.57 2.20
CA VAL A 210 15.23 15.79 3.38
C VAL A 210 15.95 16.36 4.59
N ASP A 211 15.28 17.32 5.23
CA ASP A 211 15.70 17.95 6.49
C ASP A 211 15.57 16.99 7.68
N SER A 212 16.02 17.43 8.86
CA SER A 212 16.18 16.57 10.04
C SER A 212 14.91 15.82 10.44
N TYR A 213 13.76 16.49 10.50
CA TYR A 213 12.51 15.84 10.94
C TYR A 213 11.91 14.91 9.90
N ARG A 214 12.13 15.17 8.61
CA ARG A 214 11.76 14.24 7.53
C ARG A 214 12.67 13.02 7.52
N ARG A 215 13.97 13.20 7.79
CA ARG A 215 14.92 12.09 7.92
C ARG A 215 14.59 11.21 9.13
N ALA A 216 14.28 11.83 10.26
CA ALA A 216 13.83 11.12 11.46
C ALA A 216 12.59 10.27 11.19
N PHE A 217 11.63 10.78 10.40
CA PHE A 217 10.46 10.00 9.98
C PHE A 217 10.85 8.75 9.18
N ILE A 218 11.76 8.89 8.20
CA ILE A 218 12.28 7.76 7.43
C ILE A 218 12.94 6.76 8.40
N ASN A 219 13.81 7.20 9.30
CA ASN A 219 14.49 6.31 10.23
C ASN A 219 13.47 5.54 11.10
N ILE A 220 12.48 6.21 11.68
CA ILE A 220 11.43 5.59 12.51
C ILE A 220 10.64 4.55 11.70
N LEU A 221 10.24 4.91 10.48
CA LEU A 221 9.50 4.03 9.59
C LEU A 221 10.27 2.72 9.33
N PHE A 222 11.58 2.83 9.11
CA PHE A 222 12.46 1.70 8.84
C PHE A 222 12.96 0.99 10.12
N GLY A 223 12.70 1.55 11.30
CA GLY A 223 13.18 1.01 12.58
C GLY A 223 14.66 1.28 12.83
N GLU A 224 15.21 2.30 12.18
CA GLU A 224 16.57 2.76 12.33
C GLU A 224 16.67 3.80 13.48
N PRO A 225 17.86 3.99 14.08
CA PRO A 225 18.08 5.00 15.10
C PRO A 225 17.74 6.41 14.60
N VAL A 226 17.19 7.24 15.49
CA VAL A 226 16.81 8.64 15.25
C VAL A 226 17.78 9.56 15.94
#